data_AF-A0A956FW92-F1
#
_entry.id   AF-A0A956FW92-F1
#
_cell.length_a   1.000
_cell.length_b   1.000
_cell.length_c   1.000
_cell.angle_alpha   90.00
_cell.angle_beta   90.00
_cell.angle_gamma   90.00
#
_symmetry.space_group_name_H-M   'P 1'
#
loop_
_entity.id
_entity.type
_entity.pdbx_description
1 polymer ?
#
loop_
_entity_poly.entity_id
_entity_poly.type
_entity_poly.pdbx_seq_one_letter_code
_entity_poly.pdbx_strand_id
1 'polypeptide(L)'
;PAPRERAIDRLVDRLRDANHRVREAAVTGLRLADAGGAAAAIEAYAKPLATQFRVPHEKTADALRRGRGSKKLASLEKEVSDLQDKLRKLQAAVDKLGDRAAGDGDNGAKGEG
;
A
#
# COMPACT_ATOMS: atom_id res chain seq x y z
N PRO A 1 -3.52 7.56 23.56
CA PRO A 1 -3.36 6.47 22.58
C PRO A 1 -4.64 5.66 22.36
N ALA A 2 -4.95 5.38 21.09
CA ALA A 2 -6.03 4.49 20.68
C ALA A 2 -5.78 3.04 21.17
N PRO A 3 -6.82 2.19 21.30
CA PRO A 3 -6.65 0.82 21.80
C PRO A 3 -5.59 0.00 21.05
N ARG A 4 -5.47 0.20 19.73
CA ARG A 4 -4.46 -0.46 18.88
C ARG A 4 -3.03 -0.02 19.21
N GLU A 5 -2.80 1.28 19.38
CA GLU A 5 -1.48 1.82 19.72
C GLU A 5 -0.99 1.27 21.06
N ARG A 6 -1.87 1.25 22.07
CA ARG A 6 -1.55 0.65 23.38
C ARG A 6 -1.19 -0.83 23.29
N ALA A 7 -1.85 -1.58 22.40
CA ALA A 7 -1.54 -2.99 22.17
C ALA A 7 -0.16 -3.16 21.51
N ILE A 8 0.18 -2.30 20.55
CA ILE A 8 1.50 -2.28 19.90
C ILE A 8 2.59 -1.94 20.91
N ASP A 9 2.40 -0.90 21.74
CA ASP A 9 3.37 -0.50 22.77
C ASP A 9 3.65 -1.67 23.73
N ARG A 10 2.60 -2.34 24.20
CA ARG A 10 2.74 -3.54 25.05
C ARG A 10 3.50 -4.66 24.36
N LEU A 11 3.26 -4.89 23.06
CA LEU A 11 4.01 -5.91 22.32
C LEU A 11 5.48 -5.53 22.16
N VAL A 12 5.80 -4.24 21.96
CA VAL A 12 7.18 -3.74 21.95
C VAL A 12 7.86 -3.99 23.30
N ASP A 13 7.17 -3.72 24.41
CA ASP A 13 7.71 -4.00 25.75
C ASP A 13 8.01 -5.50 25.94
N ARG A 14 7.16 -6.38 25.39
CA ARG A 14 7.33 -7.85 25.49
C ARG A 14 8.52 -8.39 24.69
N LEU A 15 9.15 -7.61 23.82
CA LEU A 15 10.43 -7.99 23.21
C LEU A 15 11.57 -8.09 24.23
N ARG A 16 11.41 -7.51 25.43
CA ARG A 16 12.38 -7.55 26.53
C ARG A 16 12.04 -8.60 27.60
N ASP A 17 10.98 -9.38 27.40
CA ASP A 17 10.54 -10.39 28.38
C ASP A 17 11.62 -11.47 28.56
N ALA A 18 11.80 -11.98 29.79
CA ALA A 18 12.76 -13.03 30.08
C ALA A 18 12.42 -14.34 29.32
N ASN A 19 11.14 -14.60 29.10
CA ASN A 19 10.68 -15.79 28.41
C ASN A 19 10.80 -15.64 26.89
N HIS A 20 11.61 -16.49 26.27
CA HIS A 20 11.82 -16.49 24.82
C HIS A 20 10.51 -16.66 24.02
N ARG A 21 9.59 -17.52 24.48
CA ARG A 21 8.31 -17.73 23.77
C ARG A 21 7.46 -16.45 23.74
N VAL A 22 7.54 -15.64 24.79
CA VAL A 22 6.83 -14.35 24.86
C VAL A 22 7.43 -13.36 23.86
N ARG A 23 8.77 -13.32 23.73
CA ARG A 23 9.43 -12.47 22.73
C ARG A 23 9.05 -12.88 21.30
N GLU A 24 9.01 -14.17 21.00
CA GLU A 24 8.59 -14.67 19.69
C GLU A 24 7.12 -14.37 19.37
N ALA A 25 6.25 -14.54 20.36
CA ALA A 25 4.84 -14.16 20.24
C ALA A 25 4.69 -12.66 20.02
N ALA A 26 5.51 -11.83 20.68
CA ALA A 26 5.52 -10.38 20.50
C ALA A 26 5.93 -9.98 19.08
N VAL A 27 7.03 -10.54 18.54
CA VAL A 27 7.44 -10.32 17.14
C VAL A 27 6.31 -10.70 16.16
N THR A 28 5.67 -11.85 16.39
CA THR A 28 4.57 -12.32 15.56
C THR A 28 3.37 -11.37 15.63
N GLY A 29 2.99 -10.92 16.84
CA GLY A 29 1.92 -9.96 17.05
C GLY A 29 2.19 -8.62 16.36
N LEU A 30 3.40 -8.09 16.47
CA LEU A 30 3.81 -6.85 15.80
C LEU A 30 3.73 -6.98 14.27
N ARG A 31 4.15 -8.12 13.72
CA ARG A 31 4.02 -8.42 12.29
C ARG A 31 2.56 -8.49 11.84
N LEU A 32 1.71 -9.19 12.59
CA LEU A 32 0.28 -9.32 12.28
C LEU A 32 -0.46 -7.98 12.37
N ALA A 33 -0.08 -7.15 13.33
CA ALA A 33 -0.62 -5.81 13.49
C ALA A 33 -0.14 -4.83 12.39
N ASP A 34 0.84 -5.20 11.55
CA ASP A 34 1.49 -4.31 10.59
C ASP A 34 2.05 -3.03 11.27
N ALA A 35 2.70 -3.24 12.42
CA ALA A 35 3.24 -2.17 13.24
C ALA A 35 4.58 -1.66 12.68
N GLY A 36 4.54 -0.89 11.59
CA GLY A 36 5.73 -0.36 10.91
C GLY A 36 6.73 0.35 11.84
N GLY A 37 6.21 1.11 12.82
CA GLY A 37 7.03 1.81 13.83
C GLY A 37 7.80 0.90 14.81
N ALA A 38 7.47 -0.40 14.88
CA ALA A 38 8.13 -1.35 15.76
C ALA A 38 9.37 -2.02 15.14
N ALA A 39 9.69 -1.74 13.86
CA ALA A 39 10.80 -2.38 13.15
C ALA A 39 12.15 -2.20 13.89
N ALA A 40 12.44 -0.99 14.36
CA ALA A 40 13.67 -0.69 15.10
C ALA A 40 13.76 -1.49 16.42
N ALA A 41 12.62 -1.74 17.09
CA ALA A 41 12.59 -2.53 18.31
C ALA A 41 12.87 -4.02 18.04
N ILE A 42 12.38 -4.56 16.93
CA ILE A 42 12.66 -5.93 16.49
C ILE A 42 14.14 -6.07 16.10
N GLU A 43 14.73 -5.09 15.43
CA GLU A 43 16.17 -5.06 15.12
C GLU A 43 17.03 -5.05 16.39
N ALA A 44 16.66 -4.21 17.37
CA ALA A 44 17.36 -4.14 18.64
C ALA A 44 17.29 -5.49 19.40
N TYR A 45 16.14 -6.16 19.36
CA TYR A 45 15.97 -7.51 19.90
C TYR A 45 16.83 -8.54 19.16
N ALA A 46 16.93 -8.44 17.83
CA ALA A 46 17.65 -9.40 17.00
C ALA A 46 19.18 -9.29 17.13
N LYS A 47 19.69 -8.08 17.36
CA LYS A 47 21.13 -7.75 17.40
C LYS A 47 21.98 -8.69 18.28
N PRO A 48 21.62 -9.00 19.54
CA PRO A 48 22.40 -9.90 20.39
C PRO A 48 22.27 -11.39 20.03
N LEU A 49 21.31 -11.78 19.17
CA LEU A 49 21.08 -13.18 18.84
C LEU A 49 22.13 -13.73 17.87
N ALA A 50 22.35 -15.04 17.89
CA ALA A 50 23.15 -15.73 16.88
C ALA A 50 22.53 -15.54 15.49
N THR A 51 23.36 -15.54 14.44
CA THR A 51 22.96 -15.21 13.06
C THR A 51 21.73 -15.96 12.58
N GLN A 52 21.63 -17.26 12.88
CA GLN A 52 20.49 -18.10 12.47
C GLN A 52 19.14 -17.63 13.02
N PHE A 53 19.13 -17.05 14.22
CA PHE A 53 17.93 -16.48 14.85
C PHE A 53 17.74 -15.02 14.48
N ARG A 54 18.83 -14.28 14.25
CA ARG A 54 18.80 -12.86 13.86
C ARG A 54 18.13 -12.64 12.50
N VAL A 55 18.50 -13.42 11.49
CA VAL A 55 18.05 -13.22 10.09
C VAL A 55 16.52 -13.23 9.95
N PRO A 56 15.76 -14.16 10.54
CA PRO A 56 14.30 -14.12 10.52
C PRO A 56 13.68 -12.83 11.11
N HIS A 57 14.26 -12.30 12.19
CA HIS A 57 13.77 -11.08 12.84
C HIS A 57 14.12 -9.83 12.02
N GLU A 58 15.32 -9.75 11.44
CA GLU A 58 15.70 -8.67 10.52
C GLU A 58 14.78 -8.64 9.30
N LYS A 59 14.49 -9.80 8.70
CA LYS A 59 13.51 -9.92 7.60
C LYS A 59 12.12 -9.42 8.01
N THR A 60 11.72 -9.66 9.26
CA THR A 60 10.44 -9.19 9.79
C THR A 60 10.44 -7.66 9.97
N ALA A 61 11.52 -7.09 10.49
CA ALA A 61 11.68 -5.63 10.59
C ALA A 61 11.69 -4.97 9.20
N ASP A 62 12.39 -5.55 8.22
CA ASP A 62 12.39 -5.08 6.84
C ASP A 62 11.01 -5.15 6.18
N ALA A 63 10.22 -6.20 6.50
CA ALA A 63 8.86 -6.33 6.01
C ALA A 63 7.94 -5.27 6.61
N LEU A 64 8.10 -4.97 7.90
CA LEU A 64 7.36 -3.90 8.58
C LEU A 64 7.74 -2.51 8.07
N ARG A 65 9.03 -2.24 7.79
CA ARG A 65 9.49 -0.99 7.18
C ARG A 65 8.90 -0.77 5.78
N ARG A 66 8.80 -1.84 4.99
CA ARG A 66 8.19 -1.78 3.66
C ARG A 66 6.66 -1.71 3.70
N GLY A 67 6.05 -2.13 4.81
CA GLY A 67 4.60 -2.27 4.98
C GLY A 67 3.99 -3.32 4.03
N ARG A 68 2.86 -3.91 4.42
CA ARG A 68 2.06 -4.72 3.48
C ARG A 68 1.44 -3.90 2.34
N GLY A 69 1.42 -2.58 2.51
CA GLY A 69 0.93 -1.62 1.53
C GLY A 69 1.72 -1.61 0.23
N SER A 70 3.05 -1.77 0.23
CA SER A 70 3.89 -1.52 -0.94
C SER A 70 3.47 -2.26 -2.23
N LYS A 71 3.16 -3.57 -2.14
CA LYS A 71 2.71 -4.34 -3.32
C LYS A 71 1.28 -4.00 -3.75
N LYS A 72 0.38 -3.79 -2.78
CA LYS A 72 -1.02 -3.42 -3.06
C LYS A 72 -1.10 -1.99 -3.62
N LEU A 73 -0.24 -1.10 -3.13
CA LEU A 73 -0.11 0.29 -3.58
C LEU A 73 0.36 0.34 -5.03
N ALA A 74 1.41 -0.41 -5.39
CA ALA A 74 1.88 -0.50 -6.77
C ALA A 74 0.80 -1.05 -7.73
N SER A 75 0.00 -2.03 -7.28
CA SER A 75 -1.16 -2.53 -8.04
C SER A 75 -2.23 -1.46 -8.21
N LEU A 76 -2.56 -0.74 -7.14
CA LEU A 76 -3.56 0.33 -7.14
C LEU A 76 -3.11 1.52 -8.01
N GLU A 77 -1.83 1.90 -7.96
CA GLU A 77 -1.26 2.95 -8.81
C GLU A 77 -1.39 2.61 -10.29
N LYS A 78 -1.13 1.35 -10.66
CA LYS A 78 -1.34 0.87 -12.03
C LYS A 78 -2.81 0.94 -12.43
N GLU A 79 -3.72 0.47 -11.58
CA GLU A 79 -5.17 0.54 -11.85
C GLU A 79 -5.66 1.98 -12.04
N VAL A 80 -5.17 2.92 -11.22
CA VAL A 80 -5.47 4.36 -11.37
C VAL A 80 -4.96 4.90 -12.71
N SER A 81 -3.72 4.56 -13.10
CA SER A 81 -3.17 4.95 -14.40
C SER A 81 -4.01 4.41 -15.56
N ASP A 82 -4.38 3.13 -15.52
CA ASP A 82 -5.19 2.49 -16.57
C ASP A 82 -6.59 3.13 -16.67
N LEU A 83 -7.18 3.55 -15.54
CA LEU A 83 -8.47 4.26 -15.50
C LEU A 83 -8.36 5.67 -16.06
N GLN A 84 -7.29 6.41 -15.75
CA GLN A 84 -7.04 7.74 -16.31
C GLN A 84 -6.89 7.69 -17.83
N ASP A 85 -6.22 6.68 -18.36
CA ASP A 85 -6.09 6.49 -19.80
C ASP A 85 -7.42 6.15 -20.48
N LYS A 86 -8.26 5.33 -19.84
CA LYS A 86 -9.62 5.06 -20.33
C LYS A 86 -10.48 6.31 -20.32
N LEU A 87 -10.40 7.12 -19.27
CA LEU A 87 -11.13 8.38 -19.19
C LEU A 87 -10.72 9.33 -20.33
N ARG A 88 -9.41 9.49 -20.57
CA ARG A 88 -8.91 10.31 -21.69
C ARG A 88 -9.43 9.84 -23.05
N LYS A 89 -9.45 8.52 -23.28
CA LYS A 89 -9.99 7.94 -24.53
C LYS A 89 -11.48 8.18 -24.68
N LEU A 90 -12.25 8.05 -23.60
CA LEU A 90 -13.68 8.34 -23.61
C LEU A 90 -13.95 9.82 -23.87
N GLN A 91 -13.19 10.72 -23.25
CA GLN A 91 -13.28 12.15 -23.50
C GLN A 91 -13.09 12.46 -25.00
N ALA A 92 -12.01 11.94 -25.60
CA ALA A 92 -11.73 12.13 -27.02
C ALA A 92 -12.82 11.55 -27.94
N ALA A 93 -13.47 10.45 -27.53
CA ALA A 93 -14.58 9.87 -28.29
C ALA A 93 -15.85 10.74 -28.19
N VAL A 94 -16.13 11.31 -27.01
CA VAL A 94 -17.24 12.24 -26.80
C VAL A 94 -17.01 13.52 -27.59
N ASP A 95 -15.82 14.10 -27.55
CA ASP A 95 -15.48 15.31 -28.31
C ASP A 95 -15.69 15.07 -29.81
N LYS A 96 -15.19 13.95 -30.34
CA LYS A 96 -15.38 13.58 -31.75
C LYS A 96 -16.84 13.39 -32.15
N LEU A 97 -17.68 12.87 -31.25
CA LEU A 97 -19.12 12.75 -31.49
C LEU A 97 -19.82 14.12 -31.44
N GLY A 98 -19.39 15.01 -30.53
CA GLY A 98 -19.82 16.40 -30.48
C GLY A 98 -19.49 17.15 -31.78
N ASP A 99 -18.26 17.00 -32.28
CA ASP A 99 -17.80 17.62 -33.52
C ASP A 99 -18.58 17.12 -34.74
N ARG A 100 -18.90 15.81 -34.81
CA ARG A 100 -19.76 15.28 -35.89
C ARG A 100 -21.19 15.82 -35.80
N ALA A 101 -21.75 15.89 -34.61
CA ALA A 101 -23.09 16.43 -34.42
C ALA A 101 -23.16 17.93 -34.75
N ALA A 102 -22.08 18.68 -34.53
CA ALA A 102 -21.97 20.08 -34.92
C ALA A 102 -21.70 20.28 -36.43
N GLY A 103 -20.98 19.37 -37.08
CA GLY A 103 -20.64 19.43 -38.50
C GLY A 103 -21.76 19.02 -39.47
N ASP A 104 -22.67 18.13 -39.07
CA ASP A 104 -23.80 17.70 -39.91
C ASP A 104 -24.95 18.75 -39.97
N GLY A 105 -24.87 19.83 -39.18
CA GLY A 105 -25.87 20.89 -39.15
C GLY A 105 -25.75 21.96 -40.26
N ASP A 106 -24.64 22.00 -41.01
CA ASP A 106 -24.33 23.11 -41.95
C ASP A 106 -24.47 22.73 -43.44
N ASN A 107 -24.67 21.46 -43.79
CA ASN A 107 -24.62 21.02 -45.20
C ASN A 107 -26.00 20.85 -45.90
N GLY A 108 -27.07 21.39 -45.30
CA GLY A 108 -28.46 21.23 -45.78
C GLY A 108 -29.06 22.42 -46.55
N ALA A 109 -28.34 23.52 -46.74
CA ALA A 109 -28.94 24.78 -47.25
C ALA A 109 -28.27 25.35 -48.50
N LYS A 110 -27.95 24.52 -49.51
CA LYS A 110 -27.68 25.01 -50.89
C LYS A 110 -28.20 24.02 -51.93
N GLY A 111 -29.51 23.95 -52.06
CA GLY A 111 -30.19 23.32 -53.19
C GLY A 111 -31.47 24.08 -53.50
N GLU A 112 -31.61 24.48 -54.77
CA GLU A 112 -32.82 24.97 -55.44
C GLU A 112 -33.12 26.48 -55.35
N GLY A 113 -33.15 27.13 -56.52
CA GLY A 113 -33.60 28.49 -56.75
C GLY A 113 -32.86 29.19 -57.88
#